data_AF-A8AC79-F1
#
_entry.id   AF-A8AC79-F1
#
_cell.length_a   1.000
_cell.length_b   1.000
_cell.length_c   1.000
_cell.angle_alpha   90.00
_cell.angle_beta   90.00
_cell.angle_gamma   90.00
#
_symmetry.space_group_name_H-M   'P 1'
#
loop_
_entity.id
_entity.type
_entity.pdbx_description
1 polymer ?
#
loop_
_entity_poly.entity_id
_entity_poly.type
_entity_poly.pdbx_seq_one_letter_code
_entity_poly.pdbx_strand_id
1 'polypeptide(L)'
;MDEERMRVEAERVAEKLKAKGYNTSVRRAVIKNLMGDTVVKYNVVATKEETVVRWSVSENAYEVSIRVVGEVDEEAAESKGYHIEKDGEYTRLFKRSTKPFSFFDNLP
;
A
#
# COMPACT_ATOMS: atom_id res chain seq x y z
N MET A 1 -2.25 -2.99 16.91
CA MET A 1 -3.36 -3.74 16.27
C MET A 1 -3.05 -5.22 16.35
N ASP A 2 -4.00 -6.07 16.75
CA ASP A 2 -3.78 -7.52 16.79
C ASP A 2 -3.68 -8.13 15.37
N GLU A 3 -3.07 -9.31 15.29
CA GLU A 3 -2.74 -9.97 14.02
C GLU A 3 -3.96 -10.28 13.15
N GLU A 4 -5.06 -10.71 13.75
CA GLU A 4 -6.27 -11.07 13.03
C GLU A 4 -6.90 -9.84 12.35
N ARG A 5 -6.95 -8.70 13.05
CA ARG A 5 -7.39 -7.44 12.45
C ARG A 5 -6.49 -6.98 11.30
N MET A 6 -5.18 -7.20 11.40
CA MET A 6 -4.26 -6.90 10.29
C MET A 6 -4.54 -7.76 9.06
N ARG A 7 -4.79 -9.06 9.27
CA ARG A 7 -5.17 -10.00 8.20
C ARG A 7 -6.46 -9.58 7.51
N VAL A 8 -7.51 -9.33 8.29
CA VAL A 8 -8.83 -8.92 7.78
C VAL A 8 -8.74 -7.62 6.99
N GLU A 9 -7.96 -6.64 7.46
CA GLU A 9 -7.78 -5.40 6.73
C GLU A 9 -7.04 -5.63 5.40
N ALA A 10 -5.99 -6.47 5.39
CA ALA A 10 -5.26 -6.79 4.18
C ALA A 10 -6.12 -7.53 3.15
N GLU A 11 -6.90 -8.52 3.59
CA GLU A 11 -7.87 -9.25 2.75
C GLU A 11 -8.93 -8.30 2.20
N ARG A 12 -9.46 -7.41 3.05
CA ARG A 12 -10.41 -6.38 2.66
C ARG A 12 -9.86 -5.48 1.55
N VAL A 13 -8.61 -5.03 1.66
CA VAL A 13 -7.95 -4.20 0.63
C VAL A 13 -7.72 -5.01 -0.66
N ALA A 14 -7.30 -6.26 -0.55
CA ALA A 14 -7.08 -7.15 -1.70
C ALA A 14 -8.36 -7.42 -2.50
N GLU A 15 -9.48 -7.71 -1.82
CA GLU A 15 -10.80 -7.90 -2.46
C GLU A 15 -11.24 -6.66 -3.23
N LYS A 16 -11.02 -5.46 -2.66
CA LYS A 16 -11.36 -4.19 -3.32
C LYS A 16 -10.52 -3.93 -4.55
N LEU A 17 -9.21 -4.20 -4.48
CA LEU A 17 -8.31 -4.07 -5.62
C LEU A 17 -8.65 -5.06 -6.72
N LYS A 18 -9.03 -6.29 -6.35
CA LYS A 18 -9.53 -7.31 -7.27
C LYS A 18 -10.81 -6.85 -7.97
N ALA A 19 -11.75 -6.24 -7.25
CA ALA A 19 -12.97 -5.65 -7.84
C ALA A 19 -12.67 -4.50 -8.83
N LYS A 20 -11.53 -3.80 -8.69
CA LYS A 20 -11.04 -2.79 -9.64
C LYS A 20 -10.23 -3.38 -10.82
N GLY A 21 -10.15 -4.70 -10.91
CA GLY A 21 -9.46 -5.42 -11.99
C GLY A 21 -7.96 -5.61 -11.78
N TYR A 22 -7.43 -5.37 -10.57
CA TYR A 22 -6.05 -5.71 -10.26
C TYR A 22 -5.90 -7.21 -10.00
N ASN A 23 -4.77 -7.79 -10.41
CA ASN A 23 -4.34 -9.07 -9.91
C ASN A 23 -3.71 -8.88 -8.53
N THR A 24 -4.23 -9.54 -7.49
CA THR A 24 -3.87 -9.27 -6.10
C THR A 24 -3.28 -10.50 -5.41
N SER A 25 -2.33 -10.28 -4.50
CA SER A 25 -1.72 -11.29 -3.64
C SER A 25 -1.58 -10.74 -2.23
N VAL A 26 -2.01 -11.52 -1.24
CA VAL A 26 -1.81 -11.20 0.19
C VAL A 26 -0.72 -12.10 0.74
N ARG A 27 0.25 -11.51 1.46
CA ARG A 27 1.38 -12.23 2.06
C ARG A 27 1.60 -11.78 3.49
N ARG A 28 1.60 -12.74 4.40
CA ARG A 28 2.08 -12.55 5.77
C ARG A 28 3.62 -12.56 5.76
N ALA A 29 4.22 -11.58 6.41
CA ALA A 29 5.65 -11.47 6.62
C ALA A 29 5.94 -11.36 8.11
N VAL A 30 6.93 -12.10 8.59
CA VAL A 30 7.46 -12.00 9.95
C VAL A 30 8.86 -11.44 9.82
N ILE A 31 9.09 -10.25 10.34
CA ILE A 31 10.34 -9.52 10.22
C ILE A 31 10.96 -9.43 11.61
N LYS A 32 12.21 -9.83 11.73
CA LYS A 32 13.00 -9.57 12.93
C LYS A 32 13.74 -8.25 12.74
N ASN A 33 13.47 -7.25 13.58
CA ASN A 33 14.17 -5.97 13.51
C ASN A 33 15.60 -6.11 14.07
N LEU A 34 16.44 -5.09 13.87
CA LEU A 34 17.83 -5.07 14.36
C LEU A 34 17.94 -5.11 15.90
N MET A 35 16.86 -4.75 16.61
CA MET A 35 16.75 -4.84 18.07
C MET A 35 16.32 -6.23 18.55
N GLY A 36 16.01 -7.15 17.64
CA GLY A 36 15.59 -8.52 17.93
C GLY A 36 14.08 -8.72 18.06
N ASP A 37 13.27 -7.65 17.98
CA ASP A 37 11.82 -7.75 18.05
C ASP A 37 11.24 -8.38 16.79
N THR A 38 10.19 -9.17 16.99
CA THR A 38 9.43 -9.78 15.90
C THR A 38 8.25 -8.90 15.54
N VAL A 39 8.22 -8.43 14.30
CA VAL A 39 7.14 -7.62 13.75
C VAL A 39 6.41 -8.43 12.69
N VAL A 40 5.12 -8.64 12.89
CA VAL A 40 4.25 -9.22 11.87
C VAL A 40 3.71 -8.13 10.97
N LYS A 41 3.77 -8.35 9.65
CA LYS A 41 3.18 -7.50 8.63
C LYS A 41 2.34 -8.31 7.66
N TYR A 42 1.24 -7.74 7.20
CA TYR A 42 0.49 -8.25 6.05
C TYR A 42 0.69 -7.31 4.87
N ASN A 43 1.19 -7.87 3.77
CA ASN A 43 1.46 -7.13 2.54
C ASN A 43 0.45 -7.56 1.47
N VAL A 44 -0.18 -6.59 0.84
CA VAL A 44 -1.01 -6.75 -0.35
C VAL A 44 -0.21 -6.21 -1.53
N VAL A 45 0.05 -7.05 -2.51
CA VAL A 45 0.64 -6.63 -3.79
C VAL A 45 -0.45 -6.76 -4.83
N ALA A 46 -0.69 -5.69 -5.58
CA ALA A 46 -1.67 -5.64 -6.63
C ALA A 46 -1.05 -5.06 -7.90
N THR A 47 -1.31 -5.68 -9.04
CA THR A 47 -0.76 -5.26 -10.34
C THR A 47 -1.87 -5.13 -11.37
N LYS A 48 -1.83 -4.08 -12.16
CA LYS A 48 -2.69 -3.87 -13.33
C LYS A 48 -1.90 -3.10 -14.36
N GLU A 49 -1.73 -3.68 -15.55
CA GLU A 49 -0.92 -3.08 -16.62
C GLU A 49 0.46 -2.66 -16.09
N GLU A 50 0.83 -1.39 -16.21
CA GLU A 50 2.11 -0.83 -15.76
C GLU A 50 2.04 -0.26 -14.32
N THR A 51 0.92 -0.47 -13.62
CA THR A 51 0.71 -0.02 -12.25
C THR A 51 0.93 -1.13 -11.24
N VAL A 52 1.75 -0.85 -10.23
CA VAL A 52 1.99 -1.75 -9.08
C VAL A 52 1.62 -1.04 -7.79
N VAL A 53 0.65 -1.57 -7.06
CA VAL A 53 0.27 -1.13 -5.73
C VAL A 53 0.84 -2.11 -4.71
N ARG A 54 1.60 -1.61 -3.75
CA ARG A 54 2.04 -2.33 -2.56
C ARG A 54 1.44 -1.66 -1.35
N TRP A 55 0.63 -2.40 -0.62
CA TRP A 55 0.02 -1.93 0.60
C TRP A 55 0.45 -2.85 1.74
N SER A 56 0.79 -2.28 2.89
CA SER A 56 1.31 -3.02 4.03
C SER A 56 0.59 -2.57 5.28
N VAL A 57 0.21 -3.54 6.11
CA VAL A 57 -0.27 -3.29 7.47
C VAL A 57 0.60 -4.01 8.47
N SER A 58 0.90 -3.27 9.52
CA SER A 58 1.63 -3.70 10.69
C SER A 58 0.93 -3.18 11.93
N GLU A 59 1.36 -3.64 13.10
CA GLU A 59 0.73 -3.33 14.38
C GLU A 59 0.48 -1.82 14.61
N ASN A 60 1.39 -0.98 14.10
CA ASN A 60 1.44 0.46 14.37
C ASN A 60 1.36 1.33 13.12
N ALA A 61 1.28 0.74 11.92
CA ALA A 61 1.36 1.52 10.69
C ALA A 61 0.65 0.85 9.51
N TYR A 62 0.10 1.73 8.68
CA TYR A 62 -0.43 1.48 7.35
C TYR A 62 0.49 2.17 6.35
N GLU A 63 0.92 1.45 5.33
CA GLU A 63 1.84 1.94 4.31
C GLU A 63 1.27 1.60 2.94
N VAL A 64 1.31 2.55 2.01
CA VAL A 64 0.98 2.32 0.61
C VAL A 64 2.07 2.91 -0.26
N SER A 65 2.50 2.15 -1.26
CA SER A 65 3.40 2.55 -2.31
C SER A 65 2.78 2.16 -3.64
N ILE A 66 2.50 3.15 -4.48
CA ILE A 66 1.99 2.95 -5.84
C ILE A 66 3.14 3.31 -6.77
N ARG A 67 3.42 2.45 -7.74
CA ARG A 67 4.32 2.75 -8.84
C ARG A 67 3.48 2.78 -10.10
N VAL A 68 3.59 3.88 -10.84
CA VAL A 68 2.90 4.13 -12.10
C VAL A 68 3.96 4.48 -13.14
N VAL A 69 3.81 3.98 -14.36
CA VAL A 69 4.58 4.45 -15.53
C VAL A 69 3.78 5.58 -16.17
N GLY A 70 4.43 6.71 -16.43
CA GLY A 70 3.80 7.88 -17.06
C GLY A 70 3.35 8.98 -16.09
N GLU A 71 2.51 9.88 -16.61
CA GLU A 71 2.09 11.09 -15.91
C GLU A 71 1.08 10.79 -14.81
N VAL A 72 1.28 11.43 -13.66
CA VAL A 72 0.36 11.43 -12.53
C VAL A 72 -0.04 12.87 -12.26
N ASP A 73 -1.31 13.11 -11.94
CA ASP A 73 -1.77 14.39 -11.41
C ASP A 73 -1.15 14.62 -10.02
N GLU A 74 -0.08 15.41 -9.99
CA GLU A 74 0.68 15.71 -8.79
C GLU A 74 -0.13 16.51 -7.77
N GLU A 75 -0.95 17.47 -8.22
CA GLU A 75 -1.77 18.29 -7.33
C GLU A 75 -2.83 17.42 -6.63
N ALA A 76 -3.45 16.49 -7.37
CA ALA A 76 -4.39 15.54 -6.79
C ALA A 76 -3.71 14.58 -5.80
N ALA A 77 -2.51 14.10 -6.13
CA ALA A 77 -1.75 13.18 -5.27
C ALA A 77 -1.26 13.86 -3.97
N GLU A 78 -0.75 15.09 -4.05
CA GLU A 78 -0.30 15.87 -2.89
C GLU A 78 -1.47 16.26 -1.98
N SER A 79 -2.61 16.68 -2.55
CA SER A 79 -3.85 16.96 -1.80
C SER A 79 -4.32 15.74 -1.01
N LYS A 80 -4.10 14.54 -1.57
CA LYS A 80 -4.36 13.24 -0.92
C LYS A 80 -3.28 12.83 0.08
N GLY A 81 -2.22 13.62 0.25
CA GLY A 81 -1.13 13.40 1.20
C GLY A 81 -0.14 12.32 0.78
N TYR A 82 0.02 12.09 -0.53
CA TYR A 82 1.10 11.27 -1.05
C TYR A 82 2.40 12.08 -1.14
N HIS A 83 3.51 11.44 -0.80
CA HIS A 83 4.82 11.86 -1.22
C HIS A 83 5.09 11.31 -2.62
N ILE A 84 5.58 12.17 -3.52
CA ILE A 84 5.82 11.83 -4.92
C ILE A 84 7.33 11.77 -5.17
N GLU A 85 7.80 10.63 -5.64
CA GLU A 85 9.17 10.43 -6.10
C GLU A 85 9.13 10.14 -7.60
N LYS A 86 9.89 10.88 -8.39
CA LYS A 86 10.04 10.66 -9.84
C LYS A 86 11.40 10.05 -10.13
N ASP A 87 11.43 8.97 -10.89
CA ASP A 87 12.64 8.27 -11.32
C ASP A 87 12.52 7.90 -12.81
N GLY A 88 12.97 8.81 -13.68
CA GLY A 88 12.82 8.69 -15.13
C GLY A 88 11.35 8.64 -15.55
N GLU A 89 10.92 7.52 -16.13
CA GLU A 89 9.55 7.29 -16.62
C GLU A 89 8.58 6.82 -15.51
N TYR A 90 9.10 6.54 -14.30
CA TYR A 90 8.31 6.02 -13.19
C TYR A 90 7.97 7.12 -12.19
N THR A 91 6.70 7.20 -11.83
CA THR A 91 6.22 7.99 -10.70
C THR A 91 5.85 7.05 -9.57
N ARG A 92 6.46 7.28 -8.40
CA ARG A 92 6.14 6.57 -7.17
C ARG A 92 5.38 7.47 -6.22
N LEU A 93 4.22 7.00 -5.80
CA LEU A 93 3.38 7.65 -4.80
C LEU A 93 3.47 6.84 -3.51
N PHE A 94 3.91 7.47 -2.43
CA PHE A 94 4.08 6.83 -1.14
C PHE A 94 3.30 7.56 -0.05
N LYS A 95 2.61 6.80 0.81
CA LYS A 95 1.92 7.35 1.98
C LYS A 95 2.01 6.39 3.15
N ARG A 96 2.23 6.94 4.33
CA ARG A 96 2.30 6.21 5.60
C ARG A 96 1.44 6.89 6.65
N SER A 97 0.79 6.10 7.49
CA SER A 97 -0.05 6.60 8.58
C SER A 97 -0.11 5.60 9.74
N THR A 98 -0.27 6.11 10.95
CA THR A 98 -0.60 5.30 12.15
C THR A 98 -2.09 5.01 12.26
N LYS A 99 -2.93 5.75 11.52
CA LYS A 99 -4.38 5.53 11.38
C LYS A 99 -4.70 4.86 10.03
N PRO A 100 -5.71 3.98 9.95
CA PRO A 100 -6.16 3.46 8.66
C PRO A 100 -6.63 4.61 7.77
N PHE A 101 -6.14 4.68 6.53
CA PHE A 101 -6.63 5.62 5.52
C PHE A 101 -7.67 4.97 4.62
N SER A 102 -8.70 5.73 4.21
CA SER A 102 -9.64 5.29 3.16
C SER A 102 -8.84 5.12 1.87
N PHE A 103 -8.55 3.88 1.50
CA PHE A 103 -7.87 3.54 0.25
C PHE A 103 -8.68 3.97 -0.99
N PHE A 104 -9.99 4.16 -0.84
CA PHE A 104 -10.94 4.21 -1.94
C PHE A 104 -11.00 5.52 -2.70
N ASP A 105 -10.77 6.64 -2.02
CA ASP A 105 -10.77 7.98 -2.62
C ASP A 105 -9.37 8.35 -3.16
N ASN A 106 -8.38 7.48 -2.96
CA ASN A 106 -6.96 7.85 -2.97
C ASN A 106 -6.08 7.17 -4.04
N LEU A 107 -6.61 6.26 -4.85
CA LEU A 107 -5.91 5.88 -6.08
C LEU A 107 -6.08 7.03 -7.10
N PRO A 108 -5.00 7.59 -7.66
CA PRO A 108 -5.12 8.44 -8.86
C PRO A 108 -5.71 7.65 -10.03
#